data_AF-A0A391P8N4-F1
#
_entry.id   AF-A0A391P8N4-F1
#
_cell.length_a   1.000
_cell.length_b   1.000
_cell.length_c   1.000
_cell.angle_alpha   90.00
_cell.angle_beta   90.00
_cell.angle_gamma   90.00
#
_symmetry.space_group_name_H-M   'P 1'
#
loop_
_entity.id
_entity.type
_entity.pdbx_description
1 polymer ?
#
loop_
_entity_poly.entity_id
_entity_poly.type
_entity_poly.pdbx_seq_one_letter_code
_entity_poly.pdbx_strand_id
1 'polypeptide(L)'
;MANRSGARTTEGKNVPTPKRKPKKAPAPRQPLAWQQFQELNFSFYEEHPSDFINMRIEVLSLMLCSEEVLAPAYATQRRIKGVTLGSTTPPDPDKRKRYLQTEAVVLLHHAAELLLRLFYAHTDPEHKECPWMGVASLTNFAAFKEKVATSLDNGFDPGLIAEAFLGGTSATDAGIALSQEEFDDAVDGLALLLDECARRLLSEAFLYNAIKHGLSTISLHDDTVVSLSTPGMGTVIGHQGPMFAYMHRARRPGDTGNGEWFVSMTGATTESDLALAVLVGKAVESLWDVGRRRYTGKSGSINYIRRSTVENMVYGLRCTSLNVVETFTFEMPRLNDDGSIGSTGVTQELVNVPEDYQVSQNAGEPSTVRVNLPARQRDQRAYSTSTRKLYPFSPNGSQKV
;
A
#
# COMPACT_ATOMS: atom_id res chain seq x y z
N MET A 1 74.37 -41.79 15.65
CA MET A 1 74.46 -41.47 17.09
C MET A 1 73.12 -40.91 17.54
N ALA A 2 72.52 -41.52 18.57
CA ALA A 2 71.42 -41.10 19.48
C ALA A 2 70.34 -40.13 18.94
N ASN A 3 69.06 -40.50 18.74
CA ASN A 3 68.01 -41.07 19.60
C ASN A 3 67.47 -40.16 20.73
N ARG A 4 66.17 -39.76 20.62
CA ARG A 4 65.11 -39.49 21.64
C ARG A 4 64.07 -38.51 21.05
N SER A 5 62.97 -38.97 20.46
CA SER A 5 61.66 -39.31 21.07
C SER A 5 61.14 -38.32 22.12
N GLY A 6 60.07 -37.61 21.78
CA GLY A 6 59.28 -36.79 22.71
C GLY A 6 57.97 -36.35 22.06
N ALA A 7 57.04 -37.28 21.89
CA ALA A 7 55.67 -36.99 21.51
C ALA A 7 55.02 -36.11 22.59
N ARG A 8 54.59 -34.91 22.22
CA ARG A 8 53.79 -34.04 23.08
C ARG A 8 52.34 -34.13 22.62
N THR A 9 51.59 -34.96 23.32
CA THR A 9 50.12 -35.00 23.29
C THR A 9 49.58 -33.65 23.74
N THR A 10 49.02 -32.87 22.82
CA THR A 10 48.11 -31.76 23.17
C THR A 10 46.74 -32.36 23.44
N GLU A 11 46.47 -32.65 24.71
CA GLU A 11 45.12 -32.85 25.22
C GLU A 11 44.29 -31.59 24.94
N GLY A 12 43.35 -31.71 24.01
CA GLY A 12 42.30 -30.72 23.84
C GLY A 12 41.44 -30.68 25.10
N LYS A 13 41.66 -29.67 25.94
CA LYS A 13 40.70 -29.31 26.99
C LYS A 13 39.41 -28.84 26.29
N ASN A 14 38.47 -29.77 26.14
CA ASN A 14 37.06 -29.46 25.91
C ASN A 14 36.55 -28.61 27.08
N VAL A 15 36.62 -27.29 26.94
CA VAL A 15 35.89 -26.37 27.82
C VAL A 15 34.42 -26.52 27.43
N PRO A 16 33.53 -27.00 28.33
CA PRO A 16 32.13 -27.09 28.02
C PRO A 16 31.59 -25.67 27.84
N THR A 17 31.12 -25.36 26.64
CA THR A 17 30.30 -24.17 26.42
C THR A 17 29.12 -24.26 27.38
N PRO A 18 28.81 -23.22 28.19
CA PRO A 18 27.72 -23.30 29.14
C PRO A 18 26.43 -23.55 28.38
N LYS A 19 25.82 -24.73 28.62
CA LYS A 19 24.51 -25.08 28.08
C LYS A 19 23.55 -23.93 28.38
N ARG A 20 23.10 -23.24 27.34
CA ARG A 20 22.06 -22.21 27.43
C ARG A 20 20.89 -22.83 28.18
N LYS A 21 20.60 -22.35 29.38
CA LYS A 21 19.43 -22.80 30.15
C LYS A 21 18.21 -22.71 29.24
N PRO A 22 17.37 -23.77 29.16
CA PRO A 22 16.15 -23.70 28.36
C PRO A 22 15.36 -22.48 28.83
N LYS A 23 15.08 -21.58 27.88
CA LYS A 23 14.31 -20.36 28.14
C LYS A 23 12.95 -20.85 28.63
N LYS A 24 12.64 -20.63 29.92
CA LYS A 24 11.36 -21.00 30.53
C LYS A 24 10.27 -20.46 29.62
N ALA A 25 9.38 -21.33 29.13
CA ALA A 25 8.27 -20.90 28.29
C ALA A 25 7.56 -19.76 29.04
N PRO A 26 7.30 -18.62 28.37
CA PRO A 26 6.60 -17.53 29.03
C PRO A 26 5.29 -18.08 29.58
N ALA A 27 4.98 -17.77 30.84
CA ALA A 27 3.71 -18.13 31.42
C ALA A 27 2.58 -17.63 30.51
N PRO A 28 1.49 -18.41 30.32
CA PRO A 28 0.38 -17.97 29.50
C PRO A 28 -0.08 -16.60 30.00
N ARG A 29 -0.05 -15.62 29.10
CA ARG A 29 -0.46 -14.25 29.44
C ARG A 29 -1.96 -14.27 29.70
N GLN A 30 -2.40 -13.61 30.77
CA GLN A 30 -3.82 -13.40 31.00
C GLN A 30 -4.41 -12.56 29.86
N PRO A 31 -5.67 -12.81 29.45
CA PRO A 31 -6.32 -12.03 28.41
C PRO A 31 -6.47 -10.57 28.84
N LEU A 32 -6.51 -9.67 27.85
CA LEU A 32 -6.81 -8.26 28.08
C LEU A 32 -8.23 -8.10 28.65
N ALA A 33 -8.41 -7.14 29.56
CA ALA A 33 -9.73 -6.78 30.06
C ALA A 33 -10.57 -6.19 28.92
N TRP A 34 -11.58 -6.91 28.46
CA TRP A 34 -12.43 -6.51 27.32
C TRP A 34 -13.14 -5.16 27.55
N GLN A 35 -13.35 -4.77 28.81
CA GLN A 35 -13.95 -3.50 29.18
C GLN A 35 -13.17 -2.28 28.66
N GLN A 36 -11.87 -2.43 28.40
CA GLN A 36 -11.03 -1.35 27.86
C GLN A 36 -11.26 -1.10 26.36
N PHE A 37 -11.80 -2.08 25.62
CA PHE A 37 -11.95 -1.99 24.17
C PHE A 37 -12.85 -0.83 23.73
N GLN A 38 -13.87 -0.49 24.54
CA GLN A 38 -14.72 0.67 24.26
C GLN A 38 -13.91 1.98 24.34
N GLU A 39 -13.09 2.17 25.38
CA GLU A 39 -12.24 3.37 25.54
C GLU A 39 -11.19 3.47 24.43
N LEU A 40 -10.59 2.33 24.05
CA LEU A 40 -9.67 2.23 22.93
C LEU A 40 -10.32 2.61 21.61
N ASN A 41 -11.51 2.07 21.32
CA ASN A 41 -12.22 2.37 20.08
C ASN A 41 -12.62 3.85 20.00
N PHE A 42 -13.13 4.44 21.09
CA PHE A 42 -13.40 5.88 21.10
C PHE A 42 -12.16 6.70 20.77
N SER A 43 -11.01 6.36 21.35
CA SER A 43 -9.75 7.04 21.08
C SER A 43 -9.27 6.82 19.64
N PHE A 44 -9.38 5.59 19.14
CA PHE A 44 -8.95 5.22 17.79
C PHE A 44 -9.70 5.98 16.71
N TYR A 45 -11.02 6.14 16.85
CA TYR A 45 -11.88 6.82 15.87
C TYR A 45 -12.03 8.34 16.09
N GLU A 46 -11.16 8.98 16.89
CA GLU A 46 -11.15 10.44 17.03
C GLU A 46 -10.50 11.15 15.83
N GLU A 47 -9.54 10.51 15.17
CA GLU A 47 -8.89 11.02 13.95
C GLU A 47 -9.42 10.31 12.70
N HIS A 48 -9.05 10.82 11.52
CA HIS A 48 -9.39 10.23 10.23
C HIS A 48 -8.12 9.86 9.45
N PRO A 49 -7.79 8.58 9.28
CA PRO A 49 -6.54 8.17 8.63
C PRO A 49 -6.48 8.52 7.14
N SER A 50 -7.65 8.73 6.50
CA SER A 50 -7.75 9.24 5.14
C SER A 50 -7.18 10.65 4.98
N ASP A 51 -7.15 11.47 6.04
CA ASP A 51 -6.66 12.85 5.98
C ASP A 51 -5.20 12.91 5.54
N PHE A 52 -4.39 11.92 5.94
CA PHE A 52 -3.01 11.81 5.49
C PHE A 52 -2.91 11.59 3.97
N ILE A 53 -3.72 10.67 3.43
CA ILE A 53 -3.76 10.37 1.99
C ILE A 53 -4.27 11.60 1.23
N ASN A 54 -5.40 12.16 1.65
CA ASN A 54 -6.05 13.31 1.01
C ASN A 54 -5.12 14.53 1.00
N MET A 55 -4.46 14.85 2.11
CA MET A 55 -3.50 15.96 2.17
C MET A 55 -2.29 15.72 1.25
N ARG A 56 -1.82 14.48 1.12
CA ARG A 56 -0.73 14.13 0.20
C ARG A 56 -1.16 14.30 -1.26
N ILE A 57 -2.38 13.89 -1.60
CA ILE A 57 -2.96 14.11 -2.93
C ILE A 57 -3.07 15.61 -3.23
N GLU A 58 -3.57 16.41 -2.28
CA GLU A 58 -3.66 17.87 -2.42
C GLU A 58 -2.29 18.51 -2.64
N VAL A 59 -1.27 18.11 -1.88
CA VAL A 59 0.09 18.64 -2.07
C VAL A 59 0.69 18.25 -3.42
N LEU A 60 0.44 17.01 -3.88
CA LEU A 60 0.93 16.54 -5.17
C LEU A 60 0.20 17.20 -6.34
N SER A 61 -1.10 17.48 -6.21
CA SER A 61 -1.85 18.16 -7.27
C SER A 61 -1.35 19.58 -7.53
N LEU A 62 -0.77 20.25 -6.52
CA LEU A 62 -0.09 21.54 -6.71
C LEU A 62 1.10 21.43 -7.69
N MET A 63 1.76 20.26 -7.77
CA MET A 63 2.88 20.08 -8.70
C MET A 63 2.43 20.07 -10.17
N LEU A 64 1.13 19.84 -10.42
CA LEU A 64 0.51 19.90 -11.74
C LEU A 64 0.13 21.33 -12.16
N CYS A 65 0.11 22.29 -11.24
CA CYS A 65 -0.21 23.68 -11.57
C CYS A 65 0.85 24.33 -12.47
N SER A 66 0.43 25.35 -13.22
CA SER A 66 1.36 26.13 -14.03
C SER A 66 2.31 26.98 -13.16
N GLU A 67 3.42 27.43 -13.72
CA GLU A 67 4.39 28.25 -12.98
C GLU A 67 3.76 29.58 -12.52
N GLU A 68 2.91 30.17 -13.34
CA GLU A 68 2.19 31.41 -13.03
C GLU A 68 1.31 31.27 -11.79
N VAL A 69 0.68 30.10 -11.62
CA VAL A 69 -0.15 29.78 -10.44
C VAL A 69 0.71 29.58 -9.20
N LEU A 70 1.89 28.95 -9.34
CA LEU A 70 2.77 28.63 -8.22
C LEU A 70 3.62 29.82 -7.76
N ALA A 71 3.98 30.73 -8.68
CA ALA A 71 4.94 31.81 -8.42
C ALA A 71 4.59 32.67 -7.19
N PRO A 72 3.34 33.10 -6.96
CA PRO A 72 2.99 33.89 -5.77
C PRO A 72 3.23 33.14 -4.45
N ALA A 73 2.93 31.84 -4.42
CA ALA A 73 3.11 31.01 -3.22
C ALA A 73 4.60 30.80 -2.88
N TYR A 74 5.43 30.61 -3.91
CA TYR A 74 6.88 30.45 -3.77
C TYR A 74 7.61 31.77 -3.46
N ALA A 75 7.10 32.90 -3.94
CA ALA A 75 7.61 34.23 -3.64
C ALA A 75 7.38 34.66 -2.18
N THR A 76 6.57 33.94 -1.42
CA THR A 76 6.27 34.24 -0.02
C THR A 76 7.27 33.56 0.92
N GLN A 77 7.78 34.30 1.91
CA GLN A 77 8.59 33.73 2.98
C GLN A 77 7.73 32.81 3.85
N ARG A 78 8.20 31.58 4.05
CA ARG A 78 7.52 30.57 4.87
C ARG A 78 8.28 30.36 6.17
N ARG A 79 7.57 30.01 7.25
CA ARG A 79 8.19 29.76 8.57
C ARG A 79 7.76 28.42 9.12
N ILE A 80 8.73 27.63 9.56
CA ILE A 80 8.54 26.42 10.35
C ILE A 80 9.12 26.70 11.73
N LYS A 81 8.27 27.15 12.66
CA LYS A 81 8.69 27.65 13.99
C LYS A 81 9.88 28.62 13.85
N GLY A 82 11.03 28.30 14.44
CA GLY A 82 12.25 29.12 14.42
C GLY A 82 13.05 29.08 13.11
N VAL A 83 12.63 28.28 12.12
CA VAL A 83 13.30 28.18 10.81
C VAL A 83 12.53 29.00 9.78
N THR A 84 13.23 29.91 9.12
CA THR A 84 12.70 30.66 7.98
C THR A 84 13.15 30.00 6.68
N LEU A 85 12.18 29.73 5.81
CA LEU A 85 12.41 29.39 4.41
C LEU A 85 12.20 30.67 3.60
N GLY A 86 13.27 31.16 2.97
CA GLY A 86 13.21 32.35 2.12
C GLY A 86 12.24 32.18 0.94
N SER A 87 11.87 33.31 0.34
CA SER A 87 11.20 33.28 -0.96
C SER A 87 12.10 32.59 -2.00
N THR A 88 11.48 31.91 -2.94
CA THR A 88 12.19 31.22 -4.03
C THR A 88 11.28 31.15 -5.26
N THR A 89 11.75 30.56 -6.34
CA THR A 89 10.93 30.32 -7.53
C THR A 89 10.35 28.91 -7.48
N PRO A 90 9.22 28.65 -8.18
CA PRO A 90 8.75 27.29 -8.37
C PRO A 90 9.88 26.39 -8.94
N PRO A 91 9.92 25.09 -8.59
CA PRO A 91 10.88 24.18 -9.18
C PRO A 91 10.61 24.02 -10.68
N ASP A 92 11.71 23.79 -11.42
CA ASP A 92 11.69 23.47 -12.84
C ASP A 92 10.65 22.38 -13.19
N PRO A 93 9.91 22.50 -14.32
CA PRO A 93 8.88 21.55 -14.71
C PRO A 93 9.33 20.08 -14.72
N ASP A 94 10.53 19.78 -15.21
CA ASP A 94 11.02 18.39 -15.27
C ASP A 94 11.32 17.86 -13.87
N LYS A 95 11.83 18.71 -12.97
CA LYS A 95 12.02 18.35 -11.56
C LYS A 95 10.67 18.07 -10.88
N ARG A 96 9.65 18.87 -11.15
CA ARG A 96 8.29 18.66 -10.61
C ARG A 96 7.69 17.37 -11.14
N LYS A 97 7.84 17.09 -12.43
CA LYS A 97 7.35 15.85 -13.05
C LYS A 97 8.00 14.61 -12.46
N ARG A 98 9.33 14.58 -12.31
CA ARG A 98 10.03 13.45 -11.67
C ARG A 98 9.63 13.27 -10.20
N TYR A 99 9.47 14.37 -9.48
CA TYR A 99 8.99 14.34 -8.09
C TYR A 99 7.57 13.74 -8.03
N LEU A 100 6.67 14.18 -8.90
CA LEU A 100 5.30 13.68 -8.96
C LEU A 100 5.25 12.17 -9.29
N GLN A 101 5.99 11.73 -10.31
CA GLN A 101 6.10 10.31 -10.68
C GLN A 101 6.54 9.47 -9.47
N THR A 102 7.59 9.91 -8.77
CA THR A 102 8.16 9.19 -7.64
C THR A 102 7.19 9.14 -6.46
N GLU A 103 6.61 10.28 -6.09
CA GLU A 103 5.72 10.37 -4.95
C GLU A 103 4.36 9.72 -5.17
N ALA A 104 3.89 9.62 -6.43
CA ALA A 104 2.66 8.89 -6.76
C ALA A 104 2.79 7.39 -6.41
N VAL A 105 3.90 6.75 -6.79
CA VAL A 105 4.18 5.34 -6.44
C VAL A 105 4.24 5.15 -4.93
N VAL A 106 4.95 6.05 -4.21
CA VAL A 106 5.06 6.00 -2.74
C VAL A 106 3.70 6.14 -2.08
N LEU A 107 2.90 7.09 -2.55
CA LEU A 107 1.59 7.38 -2.00
C LEU A 107 0.64 6.20 -2.22
N LEU A 108 0.57 5.65 -3.44
CA LEU A 108 -0.28 4.49 -3.73
C LEU A 108 0.09 3.30 -2.84
N HIS A 109 1.38 2.98 -2.71
CA HIS A 109 1.81 1.86 -1.86
C HIS A 109 1.43 2.06 -0.39
N HIS A 110 1.63 3.26 0.13
CA HIS A 110 1.25 3.56 1.51
C HIS A 110 -0.27 3.49 1.69
N ALA A 111 -1.05 4.03 0.74
CA ALA A 111 -2.49 3.97 0.76
C ALA A 111 -3.01 2.52 0.69
N ALA A 112 -2.46 1.71 -0.21
CA ALA A 112 -2.78 0.29 -0.37
C ALA A 112 -2.47 -0.52 0.91
N GLU A 113 -1.29 -0.33 1.49
CA GLU A 113 -0.90 -0.98 2.75
C GLU A 113 -1.85 -0.58 3.90
N LEU A 114 -2.18 0.71 4.00
CA LEU A 114 -3.13 1.21 5.00
C LEU A 114 -4.51 0.58 4.84
N LEU A 115 -5.05 0.58 3.61
CA LEU A 115 -6.36 0.01 3.29
C LEU A 115 -6.43 -1.47 3.67
N LEU A 116 -5.44 -2.27 3.24
CA LEU A 116 -5.37 -3.70 3.53
C LEU A 116 -5.25 -3.97 5.04
N ARG A 117 -4.42 -3.21 5.76
CA ARG A 117 -4.31 -3.34 7.22
C ARG A 117 -5.61 -3.00 7.94
N LEU A 118 -6.28 -1.92 7.53
CA LEU A 118 -7.56 -1.54 8.09
C LEU A 118 -8.63 -2.60 7.78
N PHE A 119 -8.68 -3.10 6.55
CA PHE A 119 -9.59 -4.18 6.16
C PHE A 119 -9.43 -5.41 7.06
N TYR A 120 -8.20 -5.92 7.22
CA TYR A 120 -7.97 -7.06 8.11
C TYR A 120 -8.28 -6.73 9.57
N ALA A 121 -7.92 -5.55 10.08
CA ALA A 121 -8.22 -5.18 11.46
C ALA A 121 -9.73 -5.13 11.76
N HIS A 122 -10.58 -4.88 10.76
CA HIS A 122 -12.03 -4.78 10.92
C HIS A 122 -12.79 -6.08 10.60
N THR A 123 -12.11 -7.06 10.00
CA THR A 123 -12.70 -8.33 9.55
C THR A 123 -12.17 -9.54 10.29
N ASP A 124 -10.93 -9.46 10.83
CA ASP A 124 -10.31 -10.54 11.59
C ASP A 124 -11.09 -10.82 12.88
N PRO A 125 -11.64 -12.03 13.08
CA PRO A 125 -12.42 -12.38 14.26
C PRO A 125 -11.67 -12.15 15.58
N GLU A 126 -10.33 -12.27 15.59
CA GLU A 126 -9.53 -12.08 16.81
C GLU A 126 -9.51 -10.61 17.28
N HIS A 127 -9.67 -9.67 16.33
CA HIS A 127 -9.49 -8.25 16.58
C HIS A 127 -10.73 -7.40 16.26
N LYS A 128 -11.81 -8.01 15.76
CA LYS A 128 -13.07 -7.34 15.38
C LYS A 128 -13.69 -6.55 16.53
N GLU A 129 -13.41 -6.86 17.80
CA GLU A 129 -13.92 -6.06 18.92
C GLU A 129 -13.11 -4.77 19.20
N CYS A 130 -11.84 -4.73 18.77
CA CYS A 130 -10.95 -3.59 18.92
C CYS A 130 -9.97 -3.50 17.73
N PRO A 131 -10.38 -2.86 16.61
CA PRO A 131 -9.55 -2.78 15.41
C PRO A 131 -8.19 -2.13 15.60
N TRP A 132 -8.05 -1.24 16.60
CA TRP A 132 -6.75 -0.66 16.92
C TRP A 132 -5.71 -1.73 17.29
N MET A 133 -6.11 -2.75 18.07
CA MET A 133 -5.22 -3.88 18.36
C MET A 133 -4.91 -4.68 17.10
N GLY A 134 -5.88 -4.83 16.19
CA GLY A 134 -5.69 -5.50 14.91
C GLY A 134 -4.67 -4.80 14.03
N VAL A 135 -4.72 -3.47 13.92
CA VAL A 135 -3.67 -2.73 13.21
C VAL A 135 -2.31 -2.89 13.90
N ALA A 136 -2.28 -2.82 15.23
CA ALA A 136 -1.04 -2.96 16.01
C ALA A 136 -0.43 -4.37 15.96
N SER A 137 -1.21 -5.42 15.68
CA SER A 137 -0.71 -6.79 15.54
C SER A 137 -0.09 -7.07 14.16
N LEU A 138 -0.44 -6.28 13.13
CA LEU A 138 0.04 -6.42 11.75
C LEU A 138 1.44 -5.81 11.50
N THR A 139 2.37 -5.98 12.45
CA THR A 139 3.73 -5.42 12.39
C THR A 139 4.75 -6.35 11.72
N ASN A 140 4.49 -7.66 11.69
CA ASN A 140 5.36 -8.60 10.96
C ASN A 140 5.05 -8.53 9.47
N PHE A 141 5.91 -7.83 8.73
CA PHE A 141 5.73 -7.60 7.29
C PHE A 141 5.71 -8.88 6.44
N ALA A 142 6.44 -9.92 6.83
CA ALA A 142 6.42 -11.20 6.10
C ALA A 142 5.05 -11.88 6.26
N ALA A 143 4.56 -12.01 7.49
CA ALA A 143 3.25 -12.60 7.78
C ALA A 143 2.11 -11.78 7.18
N PHE A 144 2.23 -10.44 7.18
CA PHE A 144 1.26 -9.56 6.53
C PHE A 144 1.19 -9.81 5.02
N LYS A 145 2.34 -9.90 4.33
CA LYS A 145 2.38 -10.20 2.90
C LYS A 145 1.84 -11.58 2.56
N GLU A 146 2.12 -12.59 3.39
CA GLU A 146 1.56 -13.93 3.24
C GLU A 146 0.03 -13.92 3.36
N LYS A 147 -0.51 -13.16 4.35
CA LYS A 147 -1.95 -12.95 4.48
C LYS A 147 -2.55 -12.27 3.26
N VAL A 148 -1.89 -11.24 2.72
CA VAL A 148 -2.31 -10.55 1.50
C VAL A 148 -2.28 -11.48 0.28
N ALA A 149 -1.21 -12.25 0.08
CA ALA A 149 -1.10 -13.21 -1.01
C ALA A 149 -2.21 -14.27 -0.93
N THR A 150 -2.48 -14.79 0.28
CA THR A 150 -3.56 -15.75 0.50
C THR A 150 -4.94 -15.18 0.11
N SER A 151 -5.22 -13.91 0.44
CA SER A 151 -6.48 -13.28 0.03
C SER A 151 -6.53 -13.01 -1.47
N LEU A 152 -5.41 -12.64 -2.09
CA LEU A 152 -5.33 -12.42 -3.53
C LEU A 152 -5.55 -13.73 -4.31
N ASP A 153 -5.01 -14.85 -3.83
CA ASP A 153 -5.16 -16.16 -4.48
C ASP A 153 -6.58 -16.73 -4.32
N ASN A 154 -7.21 -16.53 -3.16
CA ASN A 154 -8.54 -17.07 -2.87
C ASN A 154 -9.69 -16.12 -3.26
N GLY A 155 -9.38 -14.85 -3.51
CA GLY A 155 -10.34 -13.76 -3.56
C GLY A 155 -10.71 -13.23 -2.16
N PHE A 156 -10.99 -11.93 -2.10
CA PHE A 156 -11.53 -11.31 -0.88
C PHE A 156 -13.01 -11.66 -0.69
N ASP A 157 -13.38 -12.02 0.54
CA ASP A 157 -14.76 -12.40 0.86
C ASP A 157 -15.73 -11.20 0.69
N PRO A 158 -16.75 -11.29 -0.20
CA PRO A 158 -17.68 -10.20 -0.47
C PRO A 158 -18.50 -9.78 0.76
N GLY A 159 -18.82 -10.70 1.66
CA GLY A 159 -19.54 -10.42 2.90
C GLY A 159 -18.70 -9.58 3.86
N LEU A 160 -17.40 -9.92 3.99
CA LEU A 160 -16.45 -9.12 4.78
C LEU A 160 -16.22 -7.73 4.17
N ILE A 161 -16.17 -7.62 2.84
CA ILE A 161 -16.11 -6.33 2.14
C ILE A 161 -17.35 -5.49 2.45
N ALA A 162 -18.54 -6.04 2.23
CA ALA A 162 -19.81 -5.36 2.50
C ALA A 162 -19.89 -4.88 3.96
N GLU A 163 -19.56 -5.75 4.91
CA GLU A 163 -19.57 -5.41 6.33
C GLU A 163 -18.56 -4.31 6.70
N ALA A 164 -17.35 -4.36 6.12
CA ALA A 164 -16.26 -3.45 6.47
C ALA A 164 -16.43 -2.07 5.82
N PHE A 165 -16.85 -2.00 4.56
CA PHE A 165 -16.89 -0.75 3.78
C PHE A 165 -18.27 -0.12 3.68
N LEU A 166 -19.33 -0.93 3.64
CA LEU A 166 -20.72 -0.46 3.48
C LEU A 166 -21.51 -0.57 4.79
N GLY A 167 -21.00 -1.36 5.74
CA GLY A 167 -21.48 -1.42 7.11
C GLY A 167 -22.65 -2.37 7.36
N GLY A 168 -22.94 -3.27 6.43
CA GLY A 168 -23.96 -4.30 6.55
C GLY A 168 -23.82 -5.37 5.46
N THR A 169 -24.73 -6.34 5.44
CA THR A 169 -24.77 -7.41 4.43
C THR A 169 -25.69 -7.10 3.24
N SER A 170 -26.43 -6.00 3.30
CA SER A 170 -27.32 -5.47 2.26
C SER A 170 -27.52 -3.97 2.44
N ALA A 171 -28.07 -3.27 1.45
CA ALA A 171 -28.37 -1.84 1.57
C ALA A 171 -29.33 -1.55 2.75
N THR A 172 -30.32 -2.43 2.94
CA THR A 172 -31.29 -2.35 4.04
C THR A 172 -30.63 -2.60 5.40
N ASP A 173 -29.80 -3.63 5.54
CA ASP A 173 -29.08 -3.92 6.79
C ASP A 173 -28.07 -2.82 7.14
N ALA A 174 -27.41 -2.25 6.14
CA ALA A 174 -26.52 -1.10 6.30
C ALA A 174 -27.29 0.19 6.65
N GLY A 175 -28.57 0.28 6.32
CA GLY A 175 -29.41 1.45 6.57
C GLY A 175 -29.04 2.65 5.68
N ILE A 176 -28.60 2.39 4.45
CA ILE A 176 -28.15 3.41 3.50
C ILE A 176 -29.12 3.55 2.32
N ALA A 177 -29.12 4.72 1.70
CA ALA A 177 -29.97 5.05 0.57
C ALA A 177 -29.33 4.61 -0.77
N LEU A 178 -29.04 3.32 -0.90
CA LEU A 178 -28.66 2.66 -2.15
C LEU A 178 -29.71 1.60 -2.48
N SER A 179 -29.92 1.34 -3.77
CA SER A 179 -30.57 0.09 -4.19
C SER A 179 -29.67 -1.11 -3.89
N GLN A 180 -30.24 -2.32 -3.88
CA GLN A 180 -29.43 -3.53 -3.67
C GLN A 180 -28.45 -3.77 -4.83
N GLU A 181 -28.84 -3.43 -6.06
CA GLU A 181 -27.95 -3.50 -7.23
C GLU A 181 -26.74 -2.57 -7.11
N GLU A 182 -26.94 -1.32 -6.68
CA GLU A 182 -25.83 -0.39 -6.41
C GLU A 182 -24.97 -0.84 -5.23
N PHE A 183 -25.56 -1.52 -4.24
CA PHE A 183 -24.82 -2.09 -3.13
C PHE A 183 -23.89 -3.22 -3.60
N ASP A 184 -24.42 -4.14 -4.41
CA ASP A 184 -23.66 -5.28 -4.94
C ASP A 184 -22.56 -4.79 -5.90
N ASP A 185 -22.84 -3.81 -6.78
CA ASP A 185 -21.83 -3.17 -7.64
C ASP A 185 -20.71 -2.50 -6.83
N ALA A 186 -21.05 -1.88 -5.69
CA ALA A 186 -20.07 -1.29 -4.80
C ALA A 186 -19.15 -2.35 -4.16
N VAL A 187 -19.71 -3.50 -3.77
CA VAL A 187 -18.93 -4.63 -3.23
C VAL A 187 -17.96 -5.15 -4.28
N ASP A 188 -18.41 -5.33 -5.52
CA ASP A 188 -17.57 -5.77 -6.62
C ASP A 188 -16.44 -4.78 -6.95
N GLY A 189 -16.75 -3.48 -6.95
CA GLY A 189 -15.74 -2.44 -7.14
C GLY A 189 -14.70 -2.42 -6.02
N LEU A 190 -15.13 -2.56 -4.77
CA LEU A 190 -14.22 -2.64 -3.62
C LEU A 190 -13.37 -3.91 -3.63
N ALA A 191 -13.92 -5.05 -4.07
CA ALA A 191 -13.16 -6.28 -4.26
C ALA A 191 -12.03 -6.08 -5.29
N LEU A 192 -12.36 -5.51 -6.45
CA LEU A 192 -11.37 -5.20 -7.48
C LEU A 192 -10.30 -4.21 -6.98
N LEU A 193 -10.70 -3.21 -6.18
CA LEU A 193 -9.75 -2.25 -5.60
C LEU A 193 -8.81 -2.90 -4.59
N LEU A 194 -9.31 -3.84 -3.76
CA LEU A 194 -8.49 -4.61 -2.83
C LEU A 194 -7.51 -5.53 -3.57
N ASP A 195 -7.98 -6.21 -4.62
CA ASP A 195 -7.13 -7.03 -5.49
C ASP A 195 -6.02 -6.21 -6.14
N GLU A 196 -6.34 -5.01 -6.64
CA GLU A 196 -5.34 -4.08 -7.15
C GLU A 196 -4.33 -3.73 -6.07
N CYS A 197 -4.77 -3.26 -4.91
CA CYS A 197 -3.90 -2.89 -3.79
C CYS A 197 -2.99 -4.04 -3.36
N ALA A 198 -3.53 -5.26 -3.28
CA ALA A 198 -2.81 -6.47 -2.93
C ALA A 198 -1.74 -6.80 -3.99
N ARG A 199 -2.09 -6.72 -5.28
CA ARG A 199 -1.15 -6.97 -6.36
C ARG A 199 -0.02 -5.96 -6.35
N ARG A 200 -0.32 -4.65 -6.31
CA ARG A 200 0.69 -3.58 -6.24
C ARG A 200 1.66 -3.81 -5.07
N LEU A 201 1.12 -4.07 -3.87
CA LEU A 201 1.92 -4.30 -2.67
C LEU A 201 2.90 -5.48 -2.81
N LEU A 202 2.49 -6.55 -3.50
CA LEU A 202 3.27 -7.78 -3.64
C LEU A 202 4.24 -7.72 -4.83
N SER A 203 3.77 -7.32 -6.01
CA SER A 203 4.54 -7.34 -7.26
C SER A 203 5.53 -6.20 -7.38
N GLU A 204 5.28 -5.06 -6.73
CA GLU A 204 6.16 -3.89 -6.84
C GLU A 204 7.04 -3.63 -5.62
N ALA A 205 7.15 -4.61 -4.73
CA ALA A 205 7.93 -4.46 -3.50
C ALA A 205 9.39 -4.00 -3.76
N PHE A 206 10.01 -4.38 -4.89
CA PHE A 206 11.35 -3.91 -5.26
C PHE A 206 11.36 -2.46 -5.72
N LEU A 207 10.44 -2.06 -6.61
CA LEU A 207 10.30 -0.67 -7.05
C LEU A 207 10.04 0.24 -5.86
N TYR A 208 9.07 -0.12 -5.01
CA TYR A 208 8.75 0.64 -3.80
C TYR A 208 9.94 0.75 -2.85
N ASN A 209 10.67 -0.34 -2.61
CA ASN A 209 11.87 -0.32 -1.79
C ASN A 209 12.98 0.58 -2.37
N ALA A 210 13.13 0.58 -3.69
CA ALA A 210 14.11 1.40 -4.38
C ALA A 210 13.78 2.89 -4.29
N ILE A 211 12.50 3.24 -4.47
CA ILE A 211 11.98 4.61 -4.41
C ILE A 211 11.96 5.16 -2.98
N LYS A 212 11.44 4.41 -2.00
CA LYS A 212 11.27 4.90 -0.61
C LYS A 212 12.59 5.27 0.06
N HIS A 213 13.70 4.68 -0.39
CA HIS A 213 15.05 4.99 0.09
C HIS A 213 15.78 6.00 -0.80
N GLY A 214 15.08 6.65 -1.72
CA GLY A 214 15.42 7.91 -2.37
C GLY A 214 16.61 7.91 -3.34
N LEU A 215 17.31 6.79 -3.54
CA LEU A 215 18.66 6.82 -4.10
C LEU A 215 19.07 5.59 -4.94
N SER A 216 18.14 4.72 -5.31
CA SER A 216 18.46 3.57 -6.18
C SER A 216 17.63 3.47 -7.46
N THR A 217 16.77 4.47 -7.71
CA THR A 217 16.00 4.58 -8.94
C THR A 217 16.57 5.67 -9.84
N ILE A 218 16.67 5.37 -11.14
CA ILE A 218 16.93 6.35 -12.19
C ILE A 218 15.61 6.57 -12.93
N SER A 219 15.10 7.80 -12.92
CA SER A 219 13.96 8.17 -13.77
C SER A 219 14.43 8.37 -15.21
N LEU A 220 13.85 7.61 -16.12
CA LEU A 220 14.09 7.73 -17.57
C LEU A 220 13.14 8.77 -18.17
N HIS A 221 13.57 9.38 -19.27
CA HIS A 221 12.85 10.48 -19.93
C HIS A 221 11.57 10.00 -20.63
N ASP A 222 10.67 10.93 -20.97
CA ASP A 222 9.38 10.63 -21.60
C ASP A 222 9.49 10.08 -23.02
N ASP A 223 10.61 10.31 -23.68
CA ASP A 223 10.94 9.80 -25.01
C ASP A 223 11.57 8.40 -24.96
N THR A 224 11.63 7.77 -23.78
CA THR A 224 12.11 6.40 -23.64
C THR A 224 11.21 5.45 -24.43
N VAL A 225 11.83 4.66 -25.32
CA VAL A 225 11.17 3.60 -26.08
C VAL A 225 11.94 2.31 -25.89
N VAL A 226 11.28 1.28 -25.39
CA VAL A 226 11.82 -0.07 -25.29
C VAL A 226 11.16 -0.94 -26.36
N SER A 227 11.95 -1.34 -27.35
CA SER A 227 11.50 -2.18 -28.46
C SER A 227 12.02 -3.61 -28.34
N LEU A 228 11.17 -4.57 -28.67
CA LEU A 228 11.48 -5.99 -28.74
C LEU A 228 11.65 -6.38 -30.20
N SER A 229 12.85 -6.82 -30.58
CA SER A 229 13.13 -7.30 -31.93
C SER A 229 13.25 -8.81 -31.94
N THR A 230 12.36 -9.49 -32.66
CA THR A 230 12.40 -10.94 -32.81
C THR A 230 12.85 -11.30 -34.23
N PRO A 231 13.88 -12.14 -34.40
CA PRO A 231 14.32 -12.57 -35.73
C PRO A 231 13.15 -13.13 -36.55
N GLY A 232 12.88 -12.54 -37.72
CA GLY A 232 11.80 -12.98 -38.62
C GLY A 232 10.39 -12.45 -38.32
N MET A 233 10.16 -11.76 -37.20
CA MET A 233 8.85 -11.19 -36.81
C MET A 233 8.84 -9.65 -36.74
N GLY A 234 9.98 -9.00 -36.96
CA GLY A 234 10.09 -7.54 -36.92
C GLY A 234 10.27 -6.99 -35.51
N THR A 235 10.07 -5.68 -35.37
CA THR A 235 10.26 -4.94 -34.12
C THR A 235 8.91 -4.48 -33.59
N VAL A 236 8.62 -4.78 -32.32
CA VAL A 236 7.41 -4.37 -31.61
C VAL A 236 7.81 -3.42 -30.48
N ILE A 237 7.08 -2.32 -30.33
CA ILE A 237 7.27 -1.43 -29.18
C ILE A 237 6.66 -2.12 -27.95
N GLY A 238 7.49 -2.46 -26.97
CA GLY A 238 7.03 -3.06 -25.71
C GLY A 238 6.59 -1.99 -24.71
N HIS A 239 7.30 -0.85 -24.69
CA HIS A 239 6.98 0.29 -23.83
C HIS A 239 7.43 1.62 -24.46
N GLN A 240 6.63 2.66 -24.26
CA GLN A 240 6.91 4.04 -24.61
C GLN A 240 6.48 4.95 -23.44
N GLY A 241 7.36 5.86 -23.05
CA GLY A 241 7.12 6.80 -21.96
C GLY A 241 8.10 6.65 -20.79
N PRO A 242 7.91 7.46 -19.73
CA PRO A 242 8.82 7.48 -18.60
C PRO A 242 8.84 6.15 -17.83
N MET A 243 10.03 5.74 -17.37
CA MET A 243 10.21 4.52 -16.58
C MET A 243 11.14 4.76 -15.38
N PHE A 244 11.08 3.87 -14.39
CA PHE A 244 12.03 3.78 -13.29
C PHE A 244 12.97 2.60 -13.50
N ALA A 245 14.27 2.86 -13.58
CA ALA A 245 15.29 1.82 -13.58
C ALA A 245 15.86 1.62 -12.17
N TYR A 246 15.94 0.39 -11.67
CA TYR A 246 16.40 0.08 -10.32
C TYR A 246 17.06 -1.31 -10.23
N MET A 247 17.90 -1.51 -9.21
CA MET A 247 18.63 -2.76 -9.01
C MET A 247 18.11 -3.57 -7.83
N HIS A 248 18.18 -4.90 -7.93
CA HIS A 248 17.82 -5.83 -6.86
C HIS A 248 18.54 -7.17 -7.00
N ARG A 249 18.38 -8.06 -6.01
CA ARG A 249 19.17 -9.30 -5.85
C ARG A 249 18.41 -10.61 -6.08
N ALA A 250 17.13 -10.52 -6.44
CA ALA A 250 16.29 -11.69 -6.64
C ALA A 250 15.40 -11.46 -7.86
N ARG A 251 15.15 -12.47 -8.68
CA ARG A 251 14.52 -12.27 -9.99
C ARG A 251 13.14 -11.62 -9.88
N ARG A 252 12.34 -12.06 -8.91
CA ARG A 252 11.00 -11.51 -8.59
C ARG A 252 10.83 -11.30 -7.08
N PRO A 253 9.92 -10.41 -6.66
CA PRO A 253 9.52 -10.36 -5.26
C PRO A 253 9.04 -11.73 -4.75
N GLY A 254 9.58 -12.16 -3.61
CA GLY A 254 9.28 -13.47 -3.02
C GLY A 254 10.35 -14.54 -3.27
N ASP A 255 11.23 -14.35 -4.27
CA ASP A 255 12.32 -15.29 -4.54
C ASP A 255 13.43 -15.22 -3.47
N THR A 256 14.02 -16.37 -3.14
CA THR A 256 15.25 -16.42 -2.34
C THR A 256 16.43 -15.98 -3.20
N GLY A 257 16.96 -14.77 -2.98
CA GLY A 257 18.07 -14.24 -3.77
C GLY A 257 19.34 -15.07 -3.62
N ASN A 258 19.81 -15.67 -4.72
CA ASN A 258 20.99 -16.56 -4.76
C ASN A 258 22.29 -15.84 -5.14
N GLY A 259 22.42 -14.55 -4.82
CA GLY A 259 23.62 -13.76 -5.16
C GLY A 259 23.69 -13.34 -6.63
N GLU A 260 22.56 -13.31 -7.32
CA GLU A 260 22.37 -12.69 -8.63
C GLU A 260 22.03 -11.21 -8.49
N TRP A 261 22.29 -10.44 -9.55
CA TRP A 261 21.93 -9.03 -9.62
C TRP A 261 21.08 -8.81 -10.85
N PHE A 262 20.03 -8.03 -10.68
CA PHE A 262 19.09 -7.68 -11.73
C PHE A 262 18.93 -6.18 -11.81
N VAL A 263 18.68 -5.68 -13.01
CA VAL A 263 18.17 -4.33 -13.26
C VAL A 263 16.75 -4.48 -13.78
N SER A 264 15.79 -3.82 -13.13
CA SER A 264 14.43 -3.72 -13.63
C SER A 264 14.14 -2.31 -14.12
N MET A 265 13.30 -2.22 -15.15
CA MET A 265 12.73 -0.99 -15.68
C MET A 265 11.21 -1.12 -15.64
N THR A 266 10.55 -0.32 -14.80
CA THR A 266 9.08 -0.32 -14.66
C THR A 266 8.51 0.99 -15.16
N GLY A 267 7.45 0.93 -15.97
CA GLY A 267 6.75 2.11 -16.47
C GLY A 267 6.22 3.00 -15.34
N ALA A 268 6.34 4.32 -15.48
CA ALA A 268 5.76 5.25 -14.52
C ALA A 268 4.27 5.46 -14.85
N THR A 269 3.39 4.96 -13.99
CA THR A 269 1.92 5.01 -14.15
C THR A 269 1.28 6.13 -13.32
N THR A 270 1.92 7.31 -13.27
CA THR A 270 1.59 8.42 -12.35
C THR A 270 0.10 8.77 -12.27
N GLU A 271 -0.57 8.87 -13.42
CA GLU A 271 -2.00 9.23 -13.47
C GLU A 271 -2.87 8.14 -12.84
N SER A 272 -2.60 6.87 -13.18
CA SER A 272 -3.28 5.72 -12.59
C SER A 272 -2.95 5.60 -11.10
N ASP A 273 -1.69 5.78 -10.70
CA ASP A 273 -1.28 5.69 -9.29
C ASP A 273 -1.97 6.77 -8.42
N LEU A 274 -2.06 8.00 -8.90
CA LEU A 274 -2.76 9.08 -8.21
C LEU A 274 -4.27 8.84 -8.18
N ALA A 275 -4.86 8.41 -9.30
CA ALA A 275 -6.29 8.17 -9.36
C ALA A 275 -6.72 6.99 -8.48
N LEU A 276 -5.93 5.92 -8.45
CA LEU A 276 -6.10 4.81 -7.52
C LEU A 276 -5.91 5.27 -6.07
N ALA A 277 -4.91 6.11 -5.77
CA ALA A 277 -4.73 6.66 -4.42
C ALA A 277 -5.96 7.47 -3.95
N VAL A 278 -6.62 8.22 -4.85
CA VAL A 278 -7.90 8.91 -4.56
C VAL A 278 -9.00 7.90 -4.20
N LEU A 279 -9.16 6.84 -4.98
CA LEU A 279 -10.17 5.80 -4.70
C LEU A 279 -9.88 5.07 -3.39
N VAL A 280 -8.61 4.75 -3.12
CA VAL A 280 -8.19 4.14 -1.86
C VAL A 280 -8.48 5.07 -0.68
N GLY A 281 -8.20 6.37 -0.80
CA GLY A 281 -8.57 7.36 0.23
C GLY A 281 -10.07 7.34 0.56
N LYS A 282 -10.92 7.31 -0.47
CA LYS A 282 -12.39 7.20 -0.34
C LYS A 282 -12.85 5.87 0.26
N ALA A 283 -12.17 4.77 -0.05
CA ALA A 283 -12.44 3.47 0.55
C ALA A 283 -12.04 3.45 2.04
N VAL A 284 -10.90 4.04 2.39
CA VAL A 284 -10.45 4.24 3.78
C VAL A 284 -11.46 5.08 4.56
N GLU A 285 -11.96 6.19 4.00
CA GLU A 285 -13.02 6.99 4.62
C GLU A 285 -14.26 6.16 4.94
N SER A 286 -14.73 5.36 3.97
CA SER A 286 -15.93 4.53 4.11
C SER A 286 -15.76 3.48 5.20
N LEU A 287 -14.65 2.73 5.16
CA LEU A 287 -14.31 1.74 6.17
C LEU A 287 -14.21 2.36 7.56
N TRP A 288 -13.59 3.53 7.64
CA TRP A 288 -13.41 4.24 8.89
C TRP A 288 -14.73 4.73 9.49
N ASP A 289 -15.61 5.34 8.69
CA ASP A 289 -16.92 5.79 9.13
C ASP A 289 -17.84 4.61 9.51
N VAL A 290 -17.72 3.47 8.82
CA VAL A 290 -18.40 2.22 9.20
C VAL A 290 -17.90 1.71 10.55
N GLY A 291 -16.58 1.66 10.75
CA GLY A 291 -15.97 1.32 12.03
C GLY A 291 -16.42 2.27 13.14
N ARG A 292 -16.31 3.58 12.92
CA ARG A 292 -16.73 4.60 13.88
C ARG A 292 -18.19 4.44 14.25
N ARG A 293 -19.08 4.23 13.28
CA ARG A 293 -20.49 3.94 13.56
C ARG A 293 -20.64 2.69 14.44
N ARG A 294 -20.02 1.58 14.05
CA ARG A 294 -20.13 0.29 14.74
C ARG A 294 -19.66 0.34 16.20
N TYR A 295 -18.54 1.03 16.46
CA TYR A 295 -17.89 0.98 17.79
C TYR A 295 -18.21 2.19 18.68
N THR A 296 -18.64 3.32 18.10
CA THR A 296 -18.90 4.57 18.85
C THR A 296 -20.33 5.08 18.73
N GLY A 297 -21.15 4.48 17.85
CA GLY A 297 -22.53 4.91 17.60
C GLY A 297 -22.66 6.25 16.86
N LYS A 298 -21.56 6.85 16.39
CA LYS A 298 -21.58 8.09 15.62
C LYS A 298 -21.90 7.82 14.15
N SER A 299 -22.88 8.52 13.59
CA SER A 299 -23.15 8.50 12.15
C SER A 299 -21.94 8.93 11.32
N GLY A 300 -21.97 8.63 10.03
CA GLY A 300 -20.95 9.03 9.08
C GLY A 300 -21.47 8.97 7.65
N SER A 301 -20.61 8.59 6.74
CA SER A 301 -20.92 8.42 5.33
C SER A 301 -20.05 7.35 4.71
N ILE A 302 -20.50 6.80 3.59
CA ILE A 302 -19.67 5.97 2.72
C ILE A 302 -19.54 6.64 1.35
N ASN A 303 -18.53 6.23 0.60
CA ASN A 303 -18.38 6.56 -0.80
C ASN A 303 -18.89 5.35 -1.62
N TYR A 304 -19.90 5.56 -2.45
CA TYR A 304 -20.30 4.60 -3.47
C TYR A 304 -19.23 4.59 -4.57
N ILE A 305 -18.41 3.54 -4.54
CA ILE A 305 -17.34 3.28 -5.51
C ILE A 305 -17.84 2.19 -6.45
N ARG A 306 -18.24 2.59 -7.66
CA ARG A 306 -18.71 1.66 -8.69
C ARG A 306 -17.60 0.76 -9.19
N ARG A 307 -17.95 -0.46 -9.60
CA ARG A 307 -17.02 -1.36 -10.27
C ARG A 307 -16.38 -0.71 -11.50
N SER A 308 -17.20 -0.12 -12.37
CA SER A 308 -16.75 0.55 -13.59
C SER A 308 -15.78 1.72 -13.34
N THR A 309 -15.94 2.42 -12.22
CA THR A 309 -15.00 3.48 -11.78
C THR A 309 -13.63 2.89 -11.49
N VAL A 310 -13.56 1.76 -10.77
CA VAL A 310 -12.30 1.08 -10.46
C VAL A 310 -11.68 0.49 -11.72
N GLU A 311 -12.46 -0.19 -12.57
CA GLU A 311 -11.99 -0.75 -13.84
C GLU A 311 -11.37 0.31 -14.75
N ASN A 312 -11.95 1.51 -14.82
CA ASN A 312 -11.38 2.60 -15.62
C ASN A 312 -10.01 3.07 -15.07
N MET A 313 -9.86 3.15 -13.75
CA MET A 313 -8.58 3.58 -13.14
C MET A 313 -7.49 2.51 -13.23
N VAL A 314 -7.88 1.23 -13.16
CA VAL A 314 -6.96 0.10 -13.25
C VAL A 314 -6.60 -0.20 -14.70
N TYR A 315 -7.60 -0.38 -15.58
CA TYR A 315 -7.41 -0.86 -16.94
C TYR A 315 -7.49 0.27 -17.98
N GLY A 316 -8.49 1.15 -17.88
CA GLY A 316 -8.76 2.19 -18.87
C GLY A 316 -7.55 3.10 -19.14
N LEU A 317 -6.94 3.62 -18.08
CA LEU A 317 -5.72 4.44 -18.17
C LEU A 317 -4.48 3.70 -18.68
N ARG A 318 -4.45 2.37 -18.56
CA ARG A 318 -3.36 1.55 -19.10
C ARG A 318 -3.55 1.31 -20.60
N CYS A 319 -4.79 1.08 -21.05
CA CYS A 319 -5.13 0.90 -22.46
C CYS A 319 -4.81 2.14 -23.33
N THR A 320 -4.95 3.35 -22.79
CA THR A 320 -4.62 4.59 -23.54
C THR A 320 -3.13 4.75 -23.81
N SER A 321 -2.27 4.13 -22.99
CA SER A 321 -0.81 4.22 -23.15
C SER A 321 -0.25 3.36 -24.28
N LEU A 322 -1.02 2.39 -24.79
CA LEU A 322 -0.59 1.37 -25.77
C LEU A 322 0.65 0.54 -25.35
N ASN A 323 1.08 0.64 -24.10
CA ASN A 323 2.19 -0.14 -23.57
C ASN A 323 1.77 -1.59 -23.36
N VAL A 324 2.62 -2.53 -23.78
CA VAL A 324 2.38 -3.97 -23.67
C VAL A 324 3.11 -4.56 -22.46
N VAL A 325 4.26 -3.98 -22.11
CA VAL A 325 5.11 -4.42 -21.00
C VAL A 325 5.12 -3.35 -19.91
N GLU A 326 4.82 -3.76 -18.68
CA GLU A 326 4.88 -2.93 -17.47
C GLU A 326 6.30 -2.90 -16.91
N THR A 327 6.93 -4.08 -16.77
CA THR A 327 8.28 -4.22 -16.22
C THR A 327 9.15 -5.11 -17.09
N PHE A 328 10.35 -4.61 -17.43
CA PHE A 328 11.45 -5.44 -17.93
C PHE A 328 12.42 -5.73 -16.80
N THR A 329 12.89 -6.97 -16.69
CA THR A 329 13.92 -7.37 -15.73
C THR A 329 15.06 -8.05 -16.46
N PHE A 330 16.25 -7.45 -16.36
CA PHE A 330 17.48 -7.89 -16.99
C PHE A 330 18.40 -8.50 -15.94
N GLU A 331 18.88 -9.71 -16.18
CA GLU A 331 19.99 -10.26 -15.40
C GLU A 331 21.28 -9.52 -15.75
N MET A 332 22.05 -9.12 -14.74
CA MET A 332 23.33 -8.46 -14.96
C MET A 332 24.37 -9.45 -15.51
N PRO A 333 25.05 -9.12 -16.62
CA PRO A 333 26.03 -10.00 -17.21
C PRO A 333 27.17 -10.32 -16.24
N ARG A 334 27.59 -11.58 -16.21
CA ARG A 334 28.76 -12.04 -15.47
C ARG A 334 29.93 -12.26 -16.43
N LEU A 335 31.14 -12.16 -15.89
CA LEU A 335 32.32 -12.64 -16.60
C LEU A 335 32.45 -14.15 -16.41
N ASN A 336 32.70 -14.84 -17.51
CA ASN A 336 33.16 -16.22 -17.50
C ASN A 336 34.65 -16.26 -17.07
N ASP A 337 35.16 -17.44 -16.72
CA ASP A 337 36.56 -17.62 -16.29
C ASP A 337 37.59 -17.19 -17.35
N ASP A 338 37.20 -17.21 -18.63
CA ASP A 338 38.02 -16.77 -19.76
C ASP A 338 37.95 -15.25 -20.03
N GLY A 339 37.22 -14.50 -19.20
CA GLY A 339 37.00 -13.06 -19.34
C GLY A 339 35.94 -12.67 -20.38
N SER A 340 35.27 -13.62 -21.03
CA SER A 340 34.12 -13.34 -21.90
C SER A 340 32.87 -12.98 -21.09
N ILE A 341 31.92 -12.28 -21.72
CA ILE A 341 30.65 -11.91 -21.09
C ILE A 341 29.66 -13.06 -21.26
N GLY A 342 29.14 -13.58 -20.15
CA GLY A 342 28.11 -14.62 -20.13
C GLY A 342 26.77 -14.13 -20.67
N SER A 343 25.91 -15.07 -21.04
CA SER A 343 24.54 -14.77 -21.51
C SER A 343 23.70 -14.14 -20.41
N THR A 344 22.80 -13.22 -20.79
CA THR A 344 21.85 -12.58 -19.87
C THR A 344 20.43 -13.05 -20.14
N GLY A 345 19.67 -13.29 -19.06
CA GLY A 345 18.23 -13.49 -19.15
C GLY A 345 17.47 -12.17 -19.16
N VAL A 346 16.36 -12.13 -19.90
CA VAL A 346 15.37 -11.05 -19.83
C VAL A 346 14.02 -11.66 -19.46
N THR A 347 13.37 -11.09 -18.45
CA THR A 347 11.99 -11.42 -18.07
C THR A 347 11.13 -10.18 -18.29
N GLN A 348 9.89 -10.39 -18.72
CA GLN A 348 8.92 -9.33 -18.98
C GLN A 348 7.66 -9.59 -18.15
N GLU A 349 7.11 -8.53 -17.58
CA GLU A 349 5.79 -8.53 -16.96
C GLU A 349 4.87 -7.69 -17.85
N LEU A 350 3.86 -8.35 -18.39
CA LEU A 350 2.90 -7.72 -19.30
C LEU A 350 1.92 -6.87 -18.52
N VAL A 351 1.42 -5.82 -19.17
CA VAL A 351 0.31 -5.04 -18.64
C VAL A 351 -0.92 -5.95 -18.51
N ASN A 352 -1.42 -6.14 -17.30
CA ASN A 352 -2.55 -7.02 -17.04
C ASN A 352 -3.89 -6.29 -17.29
N VAL A 353 -4.49 -6.52 -18.45
CA VAL A 353 -5.85 -6.06 -18.80
C VAL A 353 -6.68 -7.27 -19.24
N PRO A 354 -7.90 -7.47 -18.71
CA PRO A 354 -8.79 -8.54 -19.17
C PRO A 354 -9.05 -8.47 -20.68
N GLU A 355 -9.04 -9.60 -21.38
CA GLU A 355 -9.23 -9.65 -22.85
C GLU A 355 -10.59 -9.09 -23.29
N ASP A 356 -11.61 -9.20 -22.44
CA ASP A 356 -12.97 -8.72 -22.66
C ASP A 356 -13.19 -7.28 -22.21
N TYR A 357 -12.19 -6.63 -21.61
CA TYR A 357 -12.31 -5.25 -21.18
C TYR A 357 -12.39 -4.30 -22.38
N GLN A 358 -13.49 -3.56 -22.46
CA GLN A 358 -13.69 -2.53 -23.47
C GLN A 358 -13.57 -1.15 -22.83
N VAL A 359 -12.66 -0.33 -23.37
CA VAL A 359 -12.55 1.08 -22.97
C VAL A 359 -13.86 1.77 -23.28
N SER A 360 -14.61 2.14 -22.25
CA SER A 360 -15.86 2.88 -22.42
C SER A 360 -15.56 4.30 -22.91
N GLN A 361 -15.90 4.59 -24.17
CA GLN A 361 -15.76 5.93 -24.74
C GLN A 361 -16.67 6.97 -24.08
N ASN A 362 -17.67 6.52 -23.30
CA ASN A 362 -18.63 7.35 -22.57
C ASN A 362 -18.46 7.24 -21.06
N ALA A 363 -17.34 6.73 -20.56
CA ALA A 363 -17.03 6.84 -19.15
C ALA A 363 -16.89 8.34 -18.83
N GLY A 364 -17.95 8.95 -18.29
CA GLY A 364 -17.86 10.27 -17.70
C GLY A 364 -16.79 10.31 -16.63
N GLU A 365 -16.46 11.51 -16.12
CA GLU A 365 -15.46 11.63 -15.07
C GLU A 365 -15.73 10.65 -13.93
N PRO A 366 -14.74 9.84 -13.53
CA PRO A 366 -14.90 8.84 -12.49
C PRO A 366 -15.31 9.56 -11.21
N SER A 367 -16.57 9.42 -10.84
CA SER A 367 -17.16 10.10 -9.69
C SER A 367 -17.70 9.08 -8.72
N THR A 368 -17.45 9.34 -7.44
CA THR A 368 -18.02 8.57 -6.34
C THR A 368 -19.12 9.39 -5.69
N VAL A 369 -20.23 8.75 -5.34
CA VAL A 369 -21.34 9.44 -4.67
C VAL A 369 -21.20 9.23 -3.16
N ARG A 370 -21.22 10.30 -2.38
CA ARG A 370 -21.22 10.20 -0.92
C ARG A 370 -22.63 9.87 -0.43
N VAL A 371 -22.77 8.78 0.33
CA VAL A 371 -24.05 8.30 0.86
C VAL A 371 -24.04 8.40 2.37
N ASN A 372 -25.13 8.91 2.95
CA ASN A 372 -25.27 9.03 4.40
C ASN A 372 -25.29 7.64 5.05
N LEU A 373 -24.51 7.48 6.12
CA LEU A 373 -24.43 6.28 6.93
C LEU A 373 -24.97 6.58 8.34
N PRO A 374 -26.29 6.48 8.56
CA PRO A 374 -26.89 6.76 9.87
C PRO A 374 -26.51 5.69 10.89
N ALA A 375 -26.38 6.10 12.16
CA ALA A 375 -26.28 5.19 13.28
C ALA A 375 -27.56 4.37 13.43
N ARG A 376 -27.44 3.04 13.55
CA ARG A 376 -28.60 2.15 13.80
C ARG A 376 -28.81 2.01 15.30
N GLN A 377 -30.03 1.64 15.70
CA GLN A 377 -30.34 1.37 17.10
C GLN A 377 -29.41 0.31 17.72
N ARG A 378 -29.02 -0.72 16.95
CA ARG A 378 -28.06 -1.75 17.40
C ARG A 378 -26.62 -1.24 17.58
N ASP A 379 -26.27 -0.11 16.95
CA ASP A 379 -24.94 0.51 17.08
C ASP A 379 -24.89 1.46 18.29
N GLN A 380 -26.04 1.81 18.88
CA GLN A 380 -26.12 2.64 20.08
C GLN A 380 -25.69 1.82 21.30
N ARG A 381 -24.40 1.91 21.66
CA ARG A 381 -23.90 1.37 22.93
C ARG A 381 -24.16 2.37 24.05
N ALA A 382 -24.47 1.86 25.25
CA ALA A 382 -24.47 2.69 26.45
C ALA A 382 -23.13 3.41 26.55
N TYR A 383 -23.18 4.74 26.71
CA TYR A 383 -21.99 5.54 27.00
C TYR A 383 -21.24 4.88 28.14
N SER A 384 -19.94 4.61 27.95
CA SER A 384 -19.13 4.06 29.03
C SER A 384 -19.17 5.06 30.19
N THR A 385 -19.83 4.66 31.28
CA THR A 385 -19.82 5.37 32.56
C THR A 385 -18.53 5.11 33.33
N SER A 386 -17.61 4.31 32.75
CA SER A 386 -16.24 4.19 33.23
C SER A 386 -15.64 5.59 33.24
N THR A 387 -15.07 5.95 34.38
CA THR A 387 -14.31 7.16 34.63
C THR A 387 -12.96 7.18 33.86
N ARG A 388 -12.89 6.58 32.66
CA ARG A 388 -11.68 6.31 31.87
C ARG A 388 -10.54 5.75 32.73
N LYS A 389 -10.86 4.77 33.59
CA LYS A 389 -9.94 4.28 34.64
C LYS A 389 -8.85 3.35 34.14
N LEU A 390 -9.02 2.75 32.97
CA LEU A 390 -8.13 1.69 32.47
C LEU A 390 -7.08 2.21 31.48
N TYR A 391 -7.25 3.43 30.94
CA TYR A 391 -6.38 3.95 29.89
C TYR A 391 -5.66 5.25 30.32
N PRO A 392 -4.32 5.36 30.09
CA PRO A 392 -3.51 6.42 30.70
C PRO A 392 -3.58 7.78 29.99
N PHE A 393 -4.29 7.90 28.88
CA PHE A 393 -4.46 9.18 28.17
C PHE A 393 -5.88 9.36 27.64
N SER A 394 -6.31 10.63 27.60
CA SER A 394 -7.53 11.07 26.93
C SER A 394 -7.10 11.88 25.72
N PRO A 395 -7.31 11.40 24.48
CA PRO A 395 -7.27 12.31 23.35
C PRO A 395 -8.35 13.39 23.60
N ASN A 396 -8.02 14.65 23.31
CA ASN A 396 -8.80 15.86 23.63
C ASN A 396 -8.90 16.34 25.10
N GLY A 397 -8.02 15.92 26.01
CA GLY A 397 -7.93 16.59 27.32
C GLY A 397 -9.21 16.51 28.18
N SER A 398 -10.12 15.58 27.88
CA SER A 398 -11.28 15.27 28.72
C SER A 398 -10.88 14.45 29.95
N GLN A 399 -9.97 15.01 30.77
CA GLN A 399 -10.03 14.83 32.21
C GLN A 399 -10.82 16.01 32.76
N LYS A 400 -12.14 15.89 32.81
CA LYS A 400 -12.89 16.60 33.84
C LYS A 400 -13.29 15.56 34.88
N VAL A 401 -12.68 15.75 36.04
CA VAL A 401 -12.98 15.12 37.33
C VAL A 401 -14.45 15.24 37.65
#